data_AF-A0A2N2LT89-F1
#
_entry.id   AF-A0A2N2LT89-F1
#
_cell.length_a   1.000
_cell.length_b   1.000
_cell.length_c   1.000
_cell.angle_alpha   90.00
_cell.angle_beta   90.00
_cell.angle_gamma   90.00
#
_symmetry.space_group_name_H-M   'P 1'
#
loop_
_entity.id
_entity.type
_entity.pdbx_description
1 polymer ?
#
loop_
_entity_poly.entity_id
_entity_poly.type
_entity_poly.pdbx_seq_one_letter_code
_entity_poly.pdbx_strand_id
1 'polypeptide(L)'
;MGKKNLQMIGAPNTNQSFFITYGLVTHSHSSYTGAEMRGIDKVYDRALKAGKIQILSEWSHGGAAQGFKAAQLGTPGFCSKQMLGSDIVRYNPYLKVIQNPLKAEKDPVVFVPALYPDVAIIHCHAADKYGNAYIYGPAVNDMAVAAAARKLIITAEEIVPENDIRYNKQGQIIPFFQ
;
A
#
# COMPACT_ATOMS: atom_id res chain seq x y z
N MET A 1 -12.51 21.89 11.17
CA MET A 1 -11.04 21.76 11.09
C MET A 1 -10.70 20.44 10.41
N GLY A 2 -9.88 20.45 9.36
CA GLY A 2 -9.50 19.23 8.60
C GLY A 2 -8.45 18.36 9.31
N LYS A 3 -8.34 17.09 8.90
CA LYS A 3 -7.29 16.16 9.37
C LYS A 3 -5.91 16.65 8.92
N LYS A 4 -4.89 16.52 9.76
CA LYS A 4 -3.49 16.96 9.51
C LYS A 4 -2.50 15.96 10.09
N ASN A 5 -1.21 16.14 9.78
CA ASN A 5 -0.09 15.33 10.28
C ASN A 5 -0.24 13.84 9.93
N LEU A 6 -0.78 13.56 8.74
CA LEU A 6 -0.95 12.21 8.24
C LEU A 6 0.37 11.68 7.68
N GLN A 7 0.53 10.36 7.79
CA GLN A 7 1.54 9.58 7.09
C GLN A 7 0.85 8.77 6.01
N MET A 8 1.48 8.62 4.84
CA MET A 8 0.92 7.80 3.77
C MET A 8 1.93 6.75 3.31
N ILE A 9 1.39 5.59 2.95
CA ILE A 9 2.10 4.50 2.29
C ILE A 9 1.33 4.08 1.05
N GLY A 10 2.03 3.72 -0.01
CA GLY A 10 1.41 3.22 -1.24
C GLY A 10 2.45 2.61 -2.16
N ALA A 11 1.99 1.76 -3.08
CA ALA A 11 2.83 1.19 -4.11
C ALA A 11 1.99 0.93 -5.39
N PRO A 12 1.95 1.87 -6.35
CA PRO A 12 2.62 3.19 -6.37
C PRO A 12 1.98 4.23 -5.41
N ASN A 13 2.68 5.34 -5.16
CA ASN A 13 2.24 6.34 -4.17
C ASN A 13 1.98 7.75 -4.70
N THR A 14 1.65 7.89 -5.98
CA THR A 14 1.39 9.19 -6.66
C THR A 14 0.25 10.00 -6.03
N ASN A 15 -0.77 9.34 -5.47
CA ASN A 15 -1.91 10.02 -4.83
C ASN A 15 -1.51 10.85 -3.59
N GLN A 16 -0.33 10.61 -3.01
CA GLN A 16 0.15 11.36 -1.84
C GLN A 16 0.30 12.86 -2.13
N SER A 17 0.64 13.24 -3.36
CA SER A 17 0.89 14.65 -3.74
C SER A 17 -0.34 15.54 -3.60
N PHE A 18 -1.54 14.99 -3.79
CA PHE A 18 -2.78 15.73 -3.55
C PHE A 18 -2.87 16.16 -2.08
N PHE A 19 -2.61 15.25 -1.14
CA PHE A 19 -2.66 15.53 0.29
C PHE A 19 -1.50 16.41 0.77
N ILE A 20 -0.32 16.24 0.19
CA ILE A 20 0.86 17.09 0.45
C ILE A 20 0.57 18.54 0.06
N THR A 21 -0.07 18.76 -1.10
CA THR A 21 -0.40 20.10 -1.60
C THR A 21 -1.29 20.88 -0.62
N TYR A 22 -2.21 20.19 0.05
CA TYR A 22 -3.09 20.77 1.08
C TYR A 22 -2.47 20.78 2.49
N GLY A 23 -1.21 20.36 2.65
CA GLY A 23 -0.52 20.31 3.95
C GLY A 23 -1.11 19.31 4.93
N LEU A 24 -1.78 18.26 4.43
CA LEU A 24 -2.43 17.25 5.26
C LEU A 24 -1.47 16.10 5.61
N VAL A 25 -0.54 15.81 4.70
CA VAL A 25 0.46 14.73 4.81
C VAL A 25 1.84 15.34 4.90
N THR A 26 2.58 14.96 5.94
CA THR A 26 3.94 15.45 6.22
C THR A 26 4.99 14.35 6.18
N HIS A 27 4.58 13.08 6.16
CA HIS A 27 5.47 11.93 6.10
C HIS A 27 5.03 10.90 5.07
N SER A 28 6.00 10.27 4.40
CA SER A 28 5.76 9.28 3.35
C SER A 28 6.58 8.02 3.57
N HIS A 29 5.93 6.88 3.41
CA HIS A 29 6.58 5.63 3.04
C HIS A 29 6.42 5.49 1.52
N SER A 30 7.53 5.53 0.80
CA SER A 30 7.54 5.65 -0.67
C SER A 30 7.95 4.35 -1.34
N SER A 31 7.44 4.08 -2.54
CA SER A 31 7.99 3.03 -3.41
C SER A 31 8.30 3.56 -4.81
N TYR A 32 7.36 4.33 -5.37
CA TYR A 32 7.46 4.95 -6.68
C TYR A 32 6.42 6.07 -6.80
N THR A 33 6.91 7.27 -7.09
CA THR A 33 6.09 8.47 -7.28
C THR A 33 6.15 8.93 -8.73
N GLY A 34 5.12 8.60 -9.50
CA GLY A 34 5.04 8.96 -10.92
C GLY A 34 3.72 8.54 -11.55
N ALA A 35 3.38 9.18 -12.66
CA ALA A 35 2.22 8.84 -13.47
C ALA A 35 2.62 7.88 -14.60
N GLU A 36 3.31 6.79 -14.24
CA GLU A 36 3.81 5.76 -15.16
C GLU A 36 4.47 6.39 -16.41
N MET A 37 3.86 6.19 -17.57
CA MET A 37 4.33 6.71 -18.87
C MET A 37 4.34 8.24 -18.98
N ARG A 38 3.66 8.97 -18.08
CA ARG A 38 3.64 10.43 -18.05
C ARG A 38 4.75 11.05 -17.18
N GLY A 39 5.61 10.21 -16.61
CA GLY A 39 6.81 10.62 -15.90
C GLY A 39 6.59 10.86 -14.41
N ILE A 40 7.61 11.45 -13.78
CA ILE A 40 7.67 11.63 -12.32
C ILE A 40 6.63 12.61 -11.79
N ASP A 41 6.24 12.42 -10.54
CA ASP A 41 5.41 13.37 -9.83
C ASP A 41 6.22 14.61 -9.42
N LYS A 42 6.15 15.66 -10.24
CA LYS A 42 6.86 16.93 -10.00
C LYS A 42 6.37 17.68 -8.76
N VAL A 43 5.13 17.45 -8.32
CA VAL A 43 4.58 18.11 -7.13
C VAL A 43 5.22 17.49 -5.89
N TYR A 44 5.31 16.16 -5.87
CA TYR A 44 6.02 15.41 -4.83
C TYR A 44 7.49 15.87 -4.72
N ASP A 45 8.22 15.87 -5.84
CA ASP A 45 9.64 16.27 -5.89
C ASP A 45 9.87 17.70 -5.37
N ARG A 46 9.06 18.67 -5.79
CA ARG A 46 9.15 20.05 -5.28
C ARG A 46 8.84 20.13 -3.79
N ALA A 47 7.86 19.40 -3.30
CA ALA A 47 7.50 19.39 -1.89
C ALA A 47 8.62 18.78 -1.03
N LEU A 48 9.25 17.71 -1.51
CA LEU A 48 10.39 17.07 -0.84
C LEU A 48 11.58 18.03 -0.76
N LYS A 49 11.95 18.66 -1.89
CA LYS A 49 13.04 19.66 -1.94
C LYS A 49 12.78 20.88 -1.05
N ALA A 50 11.51 21.26 -0.90
CA ALA A 50 11.09 22.36 -0.03
C ALA A 50 10.93 21.96 1.46
N GLY A 51 11.22 20.71 1.83
CA GLY A 51 11.10 20.22 3.20
C GLY A 51 9.65 20.12 3.71
N LYS A 52 8.65 20.08 2.82
CA LYS A 52 7.23 19.97 3.19
C LYS A 52 6.79 18.53 3.49
N ILE A 53 7.56 17.55 3.01
CA ILE A 53 7.34 16.13 3.23
C ILE A 53 8.68 15.48 3.59
N GLN A 54 8.66 14.54 4.53
CA GLN A 54 9.80 13.69 4.85
C GLN A 54 9.52 12.24 4.43
N ILE A 55 10.46 11.63 3.70
CA ILE A 55 10.41 10.19 3.43
C ILE A 55 10.95 9.44 4.66
N LEU A 56 10.11 8.63 5.28
CA LEU A 56 10.46 7.81 6.44
C LEU A 56 11.07 6.47 6.05
N SER A 57 10.70 5.94 4.88
CA SER A 57 11.24 4.69 4.35
C SER A 57 10.92 4.54 2.88
N GLU A 58 11.80 3.86 2.15
CA GLU A 58 11.56 3.44 0.77
C GLU A 58 11.34 1.94 0.69
N TRP A 59 10.51 1.48 -0.25
CA TRP A 59 10.15 0.07 -0.44
C TRP A 59 10.24 -0.28 -1.93
N SER A 60 10.64 -1.50 -2.27
CA SER A 60 10.30 -1.99 -3.62
C SER A 60 8.77 -2.19 -3.71
N HIS A 61 8.21 -2.12 -4.92
CA HIS A 61 6.78 -2.43 -5.13
C HIS A 61 6.40 -3.80 -4.54
N GLY A 62 7.22 -4.82 -4.81
CA GLY A 62 7.01 -6.15 -4.28
C GLY A 62 7.22 -6.25 -2.76
N GLY A 63 8.14 -5.47 -2.19
CA GLY A 63 8.38 -5.41 -0.74
C GLY A 63 7.18 -4.84 0.02
N ALA A 64 6.60 -3.74 -0.47
CA ALA A 64 5.37 -3.20 0.09
C ALA A 64 4.19 -4.19 -0.04
N ALA A 65 4.03 -4.82 -1.21
CA ALA A 65 3.02 -5.85 -1.43
C ALA A 65 3.17 -7.04 -0.47
N GLN A 66 4.40 -7.49 -0.22
CA GLN A 66 4.71 -8.53 0.76
C GLN A 66 4.31 -8.11 2.17
N GLY A 67 4.57 -6.87 2.57
CA GLY A 67 4.18 -6.35 3.88
C GLY A 67 2.66 -6.29 4.08
N PHE A 68 1.91 -5.80 3.09
CA PHE A 68 0.44 -5.83 3.14
C PHE A 68 -0.10 -7.27 3.13
N LYS A 69 0.51 -8.15 2.34
CA LYS A 69 0.13 -9.56 2.29
C LYS A 69 0.38 -10.25 3.63
N ALA A 70 1.48 -9.95 4.32
CA ALA A 70 1.77 -10.49 5.64
C ALA A 70 0.70 -10.08 6.65
N ALA A 71 0.30 -8.80 6.63
CA ALA A 71 -0.80 -8.29 7.44
C ALA A 71 -2.13 -9.01 7.14
N GLN A 72 -2.48 -9.17 5.86
CA GLN A 72 -3.67 -9.94 5.46
C GLN A 72 -3.65 -11.40 5.95
N LEU A 73 -2.48 -12.04 5.97
CA LEU A 73 -2.35 -13.42 6.44
C LEU A 73 -2.23 -13.53 7.97
N GLY A 74 -2.19 -12.42 8.70
CA GLY A 74 -1.98 -12.41 10.14
C GLY A 74 -0.58 -12.89 10.57
N THR A 75 0.42 -12.78 9.69
CA THR A 75 1.81 -13.14 10.00
C THR A 75 2.61 -11.91 10.40
N PRO A 76 3.69 -12.04 11.21
CA PRO A 76 4.53 -10.90 11.59
C PRO A 76 5.31 -10.27 10.41
N GLY A 77 5.43 -10.98 9.29
CA GLY A 77 6.22 -10.58 8.14
C GLY A 77 6.64 -11.78 7.29
N PHE A 78 7.43 -11.51 6.24
CA PHE A 78 8.02 -12.53 5.37
C PHE A 78 9.52 -12.36 5.21
N CYS A 79 10.22 -13.47 5.02
CA CYS A 79 11.60 -13.48 4.52
C CYS A 79 11.58 -13.39 2.99
N SER A 80 12.27 -12.41 2.42
CA SER A 80 12.27 -12.12 0.99
C SER A 80 13.68 -11.92 0.46
N LYS A 81 13.91 -12.29 -0.80
CA LYS A 81 15.13 -11.90 -1.54
C LYS A 81 15.02 -10.50 -2.13
N GLN A 82 13.82 -9.92 -2.16
CA GLN A 82 13.61 -8.55 -2.64
C GLN A 82 14.40 -7.55 -1.80
N MET A 83 14.83 -6.45 -2.44
CA MET A 83 15.59 -5.34 -1.84
C MET A 83 17.02 -5.70 -1.38
N LEU A 84 17.42 -6.98 -1.36
CA LEU A 84 18.84 -7.33 -1.17
C LEU A 84 19.70 -6.69 -2.25
N GLY A 85 20.86 -6.17 -1.85
CA GLY A 85 21.82 -5.54 -2.75
C GLY A 85 21.43 -4.13 -3.20
N SER A 86 20.32 -3.56 -2.72
CA SER A 86 19.99 -2.16 -2.92
C SER A 86 20.22 -1.34 -1.65
N ASP A 87 20.38 -0.02 -1.83
CA ASP A 87 20.49 0.93 -0.72
C ASP A 87 19.16 1.09 0.06
N ILE A 88 18.04 0.55 -0.45
CA ILE A 88 16.76 0.55 0.26
C ILE A 88 16.92 -0.07 1.65
N VAL A 89 17.63 -1.20 1.74
CA VAL A 89 17.88 -1.88 3.02
C VAL A 89 18.73 -1.04 3.97
N ARG A 90 19.62 -0.19 3.44
CA ARG A 90 20.51 0.65 4.23
C ARG A 90 19.77 1.80 4.90
N TYR A 91 18.80 2.40 4.20
CA TYR A 91 18.11 3.62 4.66
C TYR A 91 16.68 3.36 5.16
N ASN A 92 16.14 2.16 4.99
CA ASN A 92 14.83 1.79 5.50
C ASN A 92 14.95 1.20 6.92
N PRO A 93 14.48 1.89 7.97
CA PRO A 93 14.61 1.44 9.36
C PRO A 93 13.74 0.23 9.71
N TYR A 94 12.80 -0.16 8.82
CA TYR A 94 11.87 -1.28 9.03
C TYR A 94 12.38 -2.59 8.45
N LEU A 95 13.44 -2.57 7.64
CA LEU A 95 14.00 -3.76 7.00
C LEU A 95 15.20 -4.27 7.77
N LYS A 96 15.28 -5.60 7.89
CA LYS A 96 16.44 -6.26 8.50
C LYS A 96 16.91 -7.41 7.63
N VAL A 97 18.20 -7.43 7.33
CA VAL A 97 18.82 -8.61 6.70
C VAL A 97 19.08 -9.65 7.78
N ILE A 98 18.58 -10.85 7.56
CA ILE A 98 18.79 -12.02 8.42
C ILE A 98 19.27 -13.19 7.56
N GLN A 99 19.85 -14.21 8.21
CA GLN A 99 20.12 -15.49 7.56
C GLN A 99 18.82 -16.27 7.40
N ASN A 100 18.61 -16.92 6.25
CA ASN A 100 17.49 -17.83 6.07
C ASN A 100 17.53 -18.95 7.13
N PRO A 101 16.51 -19.09 7.99
CA PRO A 101 16.55 -20.04 9.10
C PRO A 101 16.54 -21.50 8.66
N LEU A 102 16.18 -21.79 7.41
CA LEU A 102 16.14 -23.15 6.84
C LEU A 102 17.44 -23.54 6.12
N LYS A 103 18.43 -22.65 6.06
CA LYS A 103 19.69 -22.86 5.32
C LYS A 103 20.90 -22.71 6.24
N ALA A 104 21.74 -23.74 6.27
CA ALA A 104 23.02 -23.73 6.98
C ALA A 104 24.09 -22.93 6.22
N GLU A 105 24.07 -22.97 4.89
CA GLU A 105 24.91 -22.14 4.03
C GLU A 105 24.46 -20.68 4.04
N LYS A 106 25.37 -19.74 3.76
CA LYS A 106 25.07 -18.31 3.71
C LYS A 106 23.99 -18.03 2.67
N ASP A 107 22.80 -17.67 3.15
CA ASP A 107 21.62 -17.41 2.33
C ASP A 107 20.83 -16.23 2.92
N PRO A 108 21.32 -14.99 2.74
CA PRO A 108 20.70 -13.80 3.34
C PRO A 108 19.31 -13.54 2.75
N VAL A 109 18.40 -13.07 3.59
CA VAL A 109 17.04 -12.63 3.24
C VAL A 109 16.73 -11.33 3.96
N VAL A 110 15.92 -10.47 3.36
CA VAL A 110 15.32 -9.32 4.04
C VAL A 110 14.05 -9.78 4.75
N PHE A 111 13.96 -9.53 6.05
CA PHE A 111 12.71 -9.61 6.77
C PHE A 111 11.87 -8.36 6.46
N VAL A 112 10.74 -8.58 5.80
CA VAL A 112 9.74 -7.57 5.45
C VAL A 112 8.60 -7.67 6.48
N PRO A 113 8.44 -6.68 7.37
CA PRO A 113 7.41 -6.74 8.41
C PRO A 113 6.00 -6.59 7.82
N ALA A 114 5.00 -7.08 8.53
CA ALA A 114 3.60 -6.80 8.20
C ALA A 114 3.27 -5.31 8.30
N LEU A 115 2.55 -4.80 7.31
CA LEU A 115 2.19 -3.38 7.20
C LEU A 115 0.70 -3.21 7.48
N TYR A 116 0.38 -2.48 8.56
CA TYR A 116 -1.00 -2.25 9.03
C TYR A 116 -1.38 -0.78 8.91
N PRO A 117 -2.09 -0.37 7.84
CA PRO A 117 -2.63 0.98 7.74
C PRO A 117 -3.72 1.23 8.79
N ASP A 118 -3.71 2.42 9.39
CA ASP A 118 -4.82 2.85 10.25
C ASP A 118 -6.12 3.03 9.46
N VAL A 119 -5.98 3.59 8.26
CA VAL A 119 -7.09 3.84 7.32
C VAL A 119 -6.61 3.51 5.92
N ALA A 120 -7.41 2.76 5.17
CA ALA A 120 -7.24 2.59 3.73
C ALA A 120 -8.43 3.19 2.99
N ILE A 121 -8.15 3.79 1.83
CA ILE A 121 -9.18 4.28 0.90
C ILE A 121 -8.97 3.54 -0.42
N ILE A 122 -9.98 2.79 -0.85
CA ILE A 122 -9.96 2.03 -2.10
C ILE A 122 -11.09 2.54 -2.99
N HIS A 123 -10.77 2.73 -4.27
CA HIS A 123 -11.75 3.09 -5.28
C HIS A 123 -12.09 1.87 -6.13
N CYS A 124 -13.37 1.60 -6.33
CA CYS A 124 -13.87 0.42 -7.02
C CYS A 124 -14.93 0.77 -8.06
N HIS A 125 -15.27 -0.20 -8.91
CA HIS A 125 -16.22 0.05 -10.00
C HIS A 125 -17.66 0.03 -9.48
N ALA A 126 -17.97 -0.88 -8.56
CA ALA A 126 -19.27 -0.95 -7.92
C ALA A 126 -19.12 -1.32 -6.44
N ALA A 127 -20.06 -0.88 -5.61
CA ALA A 127 -20.20 -1.35 -4.23
C ALA A 127 -21.67 -1.49 -3.85
N ASP A 128 -21.99 -2.32 -2.86
CA ASP A 128 -23.33 -2.35 -2.27
C ASP A 128 -23.41 -1.54 -0.96
N LYS A 129 -24.64 -1.41 -0.44
CA LYS A 129 -24.90 -0.66 0.81
C LYS A 129 -24.27 -1.28 2.07
N TYR A 130 -23.82 -2.54 2.01
CA TYR A 130 -23.16 -3.22 3.13
C TYR A 130 -21.64 -3.07 3.07
N GLY A 131 -21.08 -2.67 1.93
CA GLY A 131 -19.66 -2.48 1.73
C GLY A 131 -18.98 -3.63 1.00
N ASN A 132 -19.73 -4.54 0.36
CA ASN A 132 -19.11 -5.41 -0.64
C ASN A 132 -18.68 -4.53 -1.82
N ALA A 133 -17.41 -4.62 -2.18
CA ALA A 133 -16.84 -3.80 -3.24
C ALA A 133 -16.32 -4.68 -4.38
N TYR A 134 -16.60 -4.27 -5.60
CA TYR A 134 -16.26 -4.99 -6.80
C TYR A 134 -15.22 -4.22 -7.62
N ILE A 135 -14.10 -4.88 -7.88
CA ILE A 135 -13.00 -4.37 -8.71
C ILE A 135 -12.95 -5.20 -9.99
N TYR A 136 -13.22 -4.54 -11.12
CA TYR A 136 -12.96 -5.12 -12.43
C TYR A 136 -11.46 -5.07 -12.73
N GLY A 137 -10.89 -6.22 -13.12
CA GLY A 137 -9.46 -6.34 -13.44
C GLY A 137 -8.56 -6.66 -12.22
N PRO A 138 -7.25 -6.39 -12.31
CA PRO A 138 -6.30 -6.77 -11.27
C PRO A 138 -6.42 -5.85 -10.06
N ALA A 139 -6.77 -6.42 -8.90
CA ALA A 139 -6.84 -5.70 -7.63
C ALA A 139 -5.48 -5.53 -6.92
N VAL A 140 -4.37 -5.73 -7.63
CA VAL A 140 -2.97 -5.56 -7.17
C VAL A 140 -2.78 -5.73 -5.66
N ASN A 141 -2.76 -4.63 -4.90
CA ASN A 141 -2.57 -4.62 -3.44
C ASN A 141 -3.88 -4.39 -2.68
N ASP A 142 -4.96 -3.99 -3.34
CA ASP A 142 -6.24 -3.57 -2.77
C ASP A 142 -6.83 -4.65 -1.86
N MET A 143 -6.79 -5.92 -2.27
CA MET A 143 -7.28 -7.03 -1.44
C MET A 143 -6.49 -7.20 -0.14
N ALA A 144 -5.16 -7.03 -0.20
CA ALA A 144 -4.31 -7.16 0.97
C ALA A 144 -4.42 -5.93 1.89
N VAL A 145 -4.49 -4.73 1.30
CA VAL A 145 -4.66 -3.47 2.01
C VAL A 145 -6.04 -3.40 2.69
N ALA A 146 -7.10 -3.87 2.05
CA ALA A 146 -8.44 -3.93 2.62
C ALA A 146 -8.46 -4.73 3.92
N ALA A 147 -7.80 -5.89 3.94
CA ALA A 147 -7.71 -6.77 5.10
C ALA A 147 -6.70 -6.29 6.16
N ALA A 148 -5.65 -5.59 5.74
CA ALA A 148 -4.63 -5.06 6.64
C ALA A 148 -5.09 -3.81 7.39
N ALA A 149 -6.07 -3.06 6.85
CA ALA A 149 -6.46 -1.77 7.38
C ALA A 149 -7.41 -1.88 8.57
N ARG A 150 -7.15 -1.08 9.62
CA ARG A 150 -8.07 -1.00 10.78
C ARG A 150 -9.41 -0.36 10.43
N LYS A 151 -9.43 0.57 9.47
CA LYS A 151 -10.64 1.16 8.91
C LYS A 151 -10.52 1.22 7.40
N LEU A 152 -11.49 0.62 6.72
CA LEU A 152 -11.59 0.66 5.27
C LEU A 152 -12.65 1.65 4.83
N ILE A 153 -12.31 2.52 3.88
CA ILE A 153 -13.23 3.44 3.21
C ILE A 153 -13.27 3.02 1.74
N ILE A 154 -14.46 2.65 1.26
CA ILE A 154 -14.69 2.34 -0.15
C ILE A 154 -15.34 3.56 -0.82
N THR A 155 -14.81 3.91 -1.98
CA THR A 155 -15.48 4.81 -2.93
C THR A 155 -15.79 3.99 -4.19
N ALA A 156 -16.95 4.21 -4.79
CA ALA A 156 -17.40 3.44 -5.95
C ALA A 156 -17.94 4.37 -7.03
N GLU A 157 -17.79 3.97 -8.30
CA GLU A 157 -18.44 4.66 -9.42
C GLU A 157 -19.98 4.49 -9.35
N GLU A 158 -20.46 3.32 -8.93
CA GLU A 158 -21.88 3.03 -8.76
C GLU A 158 -22.18 2.26 -7.46
N ILE A 159 -23.33 2.55 -6.85
CA ILE A 159 -23.90 1.74 -5.76
C ILE A 159 -24.97 0.81 -6.34
N VAL A 160 -24.73 -0.50 -6.25
CA VAL A 160 -25.57 -1.54 -6.89
C VAL A 160 -26.28 -2.41 -5.84
N PRO A 161 -27.38 -3.10 -6.21
CA PRO A 161 -27.95 -4.17 -5.40
C PRO A 161 -26.94 -5.30 -5.13
N GLU A 162 -27.04 -5.91 -3.95
CA GLU A 162 -26.15 -7.01 -3.50
C GLU A 162 -26.08 -8.19 -4.49
N ASN A 163 -27.18 -8.48 -5.17
CA ASN A 163 -27.28 -9.56 -6.15
C ASN A 163 -26.36 -9.34 -7.36
N ASP A 164 -26.12 -8.09 -7.76
CA ASP A 164 -25.29 -7.78 -8.93
C ASP A 164 -23.84 -8.17 -8.66
N ILE A 165 -23.34 -7.90 -7.45
CA ILE A 165 -22.00 -8.32 -7.01
C ILE A 165 -21.96 -9.85 -6.82
N ARG A 166 -23.00 -10.44 -6.23
CA ARG A 166 -23.04 -11.88 -5.90
C ARG A 166 -23.00 -12.78 -7.13
N TYR A 167 -23.66 -12.39 -8.21
CA TYR A 167 -23.73 -13.19 -9.44
C TYR A 167 -22.65 -12.84 -10.47
N ASN A 168 -21.93 -11.74 -10.28
CA ASN A 168 -20.81 -11.38 -11.14
C ASN A 168 -19.54 -12.17 -10.75
N LYS A 169 -19.14 -13.12 -11.61
CA LYS A 169 -17.97 -13.98 -11.41
C LYS A 169 -16.66 -13.42 -11.98
N GLN A 170 -16.68 -12.26 -12.62
CA GLN A 170 -15.51 -11.73 -13.31
C GLN A 170 -14.87 -10.65 -12.47
N GLY A 171 -13.70 -10.85 -11.87
CA GLY A 171 -13.00 -9.79 -11.12
C GLY A 171 -12.73 -10.16 -9.66
N GLN A 172 -12.53 -9.15 -8.82
CA GLN A 172 -12.18 -9.30 -7.41
C GLN A 172 -13.24 -8.66 -6.53
N ILE A 173 -13.60 -9.32 -5.43
CA ILE A 173 -14.60 -8.84 -4.48
C ILE A 173 -13.91 -8.64 -3.13
N ILE A 174 -13.96 -7.41 -2.63
CA ILE A 174 -13.65 -7.10 -1.23
C ILE A 174 -14.94 -7.37 -0.44
N PRO A 175 -14.97 -8.39 0.43
CA PRO A 175 -16.15 -8.65 1.26
C PRO A 175 -16.31 -7.56 2.31
N PHE A 176 -17.56 -7.29 2.69
CA PHE A 176 -17.89 -6.31 3.74
C PHE A 176 -17.36 -6.71 5.14
N PHE A 177 -17.13 -8.00 5.37
CA PHE A 177 -16.52 -8.50 6.59
C PHE A 177 -15.01 -8.62 6.39
N GLN A 178 -14.25 -7.89 7.18
CA GLN A 178 -12.78 -7.87 7.22
C GLN A 178 -12.34 -8.02 8.67
#